data_AF-A0A233VPC7-F1
#
_entry.id   AF-A0A233VPC7-F1
#
_cell.length_a   1.000
_cell.length_b   1.000
_cell.length_c   1.000
_cell.angle_alpha   90.00
_cell.angle_beta   90.00
_cell.angle_gamma   90.00
#
_symmetry.space_group_name_H-M   'P 1'
#
loop_
_entity.id
_entity.type
_entity.pdbx_description
1 polymer ?
#
loop_
_entity_poly.entity_id
_entity_poly.type
_entity_poly.pdbx_seq_one_letter_code
_entity_poly.pdbx_strand_id
1 'polypeptide(L)'
;MSRIKLLMEIKEDAENLASSIGVLLTALESNEEVPKKEEKVNQNEKIYEIEDVRKILADKSRLGHTAKIRELLEKYGAKKLSEIDPSNYKDLVADVEKL
;
A
#
# COMPACT_ATOMS: atom_id res chain seq x y z
N MET A 1 -3.46 -23.52 14.80
CA MET A 1 -3.67 -23.49 13.33
C MET A 1 -4.04 -24.88 12.85
N SER A 2 -5.14 -25.05 12.12
CA SER A 2 -5.59 -26.36 11.61
C SER A 2 -4.87 -26.70 10.29
N ARG A 3 -4.58 -27.98 10.03
CA ARG A 3 -3.95 -28.46 8.78
C ARG A 3 -4.73 -28.06 7.53
N ILE A 4 -6.06 -27.97 7.65
CA ILE A 4 -6.96 -27.52 6.57
C ILE A 4 -6.68 -26.06 6.19
N LYS A 5 -6.39 -25.21 7.18
CA LYS A 5 -6.09 -23.80 6.95
C LYS A 5 -4.76 -23.64 6.19
N LEU A 6 -3.73 -24.41 6.56
CA LEU A 6 -2.45 -24.44 5.84
C LEU A 6 -2.63 -24.86 4.38
N LEU A 7 -3.48 -25.86 4.11
CA LEU A 7 -3.76 -26.29 2.73
C LEU A 7 -4.48 -25.22 1.90
N MET A 8 -5.36 -24.42 2.52
CA MET A 8 -6.01 -23.30 1.85
C MET A 8 -5.03 -22.16 1.54
N GLU A 9 -4.15 -21.83 2.49
CA GLU A 9 -3.09 -20.83 2.28
C GLU A 9 -2.17 -21.25 1.12
N ILE A 10 -1.71 -22.50 1.10
CA ILE A 10 -0.87 -23.03 0.00
C ILE A 10 -1.59 -22.96 -1.35
N LYS A 11 -2.90 -23.26 -1.39
CA LYS A 11 -3.69 -23.16 -2.62
C LYS A 11 -3.75 -21.73 -3.12
N GLU A 12 -4.01 -20.78 -2.23
CA GLU A 12 -4.08 -19.35 -2.55
C GLU A 12 -2.73 -18.83 -3.07
N ASP A 13 -1.63 -19.20 -2.41
CA ASP A 13 -0.27 -18.85 -2.82
C ASP A 13 0.06 -19.40 -4.23
N ALA A 14 -0.36 -20.63 -4.53
CA ALA A 14 -0.16 -21.24 -5.84
C ALA A 14 -0.97 -20.53 -6.94
N GLU A 15 -2.20 -20.11 -6.64
CA GLU A 15 -3.05 -19.33 -7.57
C GLU A 15 -2.46 -17.95 -7.84
N ASN A 16 -1.94 -17.29 -6.79
CA ASN A 16 -1.25 -16.01 -6.92
C ASN A 16 0.01 -16.14 -7.78
N LEU A 17 0.84 -17.16 -7.53
CA LEU A 17 2.04 -17.42 -8.33
C LEU A 17 1.71 -17.65 -9.80
N ALA A 18 0.67 -18.45 -10.10
CA ALA A 18 0.23 -18.70 -11.47
C ALA A 18 -0.23 -17.41 -12.17
N SER A 19 -0.95 -16.54 -11.46
CA SER A 19 -1.38 -15.23 -11.99
C SER A 19 -0.19 -14.32 -12.31
N SER A 20 0.82 -14.27 -11.43
CA SER A 20 2.05 -13.47 -11.63
C SER A 20 2.87 -13.96 -12.82
N ILE A 21 2.98 -15.27 -13.01
CA ILE A 21 3.63 -15.85 -14.20
C ILE A 21 2.88 -15.44 -15.47
N GLY A 22 1.54 -15.46 -15.45
CA GLY A 22 0.72 -14.99 -16.57
C GLY A 22 0.98 -13.53 -16.93
N VAL A 23 1.15 -12.65 -15.94
CA VAL A 23 1.52 -11.24 -16.18
C VAL A 23 2.87 -11.12 -16.87
N LEU A 24 3.88 -11.85 -16.37
CA LEU A 24 5.23 -11.83 -16.94
C LEU A 24 5.23 -12.34 -18.38
N LEU A 25 4.49 -13.42 -18.66
CA LEU A 25 4.35 -13.93 -20.03
C LEU A 25 3.73 -12.88 -20.94
N THR A 26 2.65 -12.22 -20.49
CA THR A 26 1.98 -11.18 -21.27
C THR A 26 2.94 -10.01 -21.56
N ALA A 27 3.74 -9.60 -20.58
CA ALA A 27 4.73 -8.53 -20.74
C ALA A 27 5.87 -8.91 -21.70
N LEU A 28 6.34 -10.17 -21.66
CA LEU A 28 7.34 -10.67 -22.60
C LEU A 28 6.81 -10.73 -24.04
N GLU A 29 5.54 -11.08 -24.23
CA GLU A 29 4.91 -11.13 -25.55
C GLU A 29 4.64 -9.75 -26.15
N SER A 30 4.38 -8.74 -25.31
CA SER A 30 4.00 -7.40 -25.76
C SER A 30 5.16 -6.41 -25.86
N ASN A 31 6.35 -6.70 -25.31
CA ASN A 31 7.51 -5.80 -25.25
C ASN A 31 7.17 -4.40 -24.68
N GLU A 32 6.04 -4.29 -23.97
CA GLU A 32 5.54 -3.13 -23.25
C GLU A 32 5.75 -3.34 -21.74
N GLU A 33 5.93 -2.24 -21.02
CA GLU A 33 6.09 -2.25 -19.57
C GLU A 33 4.92 -2.98 -18.90
N VAL A 34 5.28 -3.95 -18.06
CA VAL A 34 4.38 -4.82 -17.30
C VAL A 34 3.23 -4.02 -16.69
N PRO A 35 1.95 -4.32 -16.96
CA PRO A 35 0.88 -3.69 -16.22
C PRO A 35 1.00 -4.17 -14.78
N LYS A 36 1.17 -3.22 -13.85
CA LYS A 36 1.09 -3.43 -12.40
C LYS A 36 -0.25 -4.11 -12.10
N LYS A 37 -0.28 -5.45 -12.07
CA LYS A 37 -1.38 -6.17 -11.44
C LYS A 37 -1.25 -5.88 -9.96
N GLU A 38 -2.11 -4.98 -9.50
CA GLU A 38 -2.45 -4.82 -8.10
C GLU A 38 -2.80 -6.20 -7.55
N GLU A 39 -1.89 -6.74 -6.74
CA GLU A 39 -2.16 -7.90 -5.90
C GLU A 39 -3.38 -7.55 -5.04
N LYS A 40 -4.51 -8.21 -5.32
CA LYS A 40 -5.62 -8.27 -4.37
C LYS A 40 -5.20 -9.19 -3.23
N VAL A 41 -4.32 -8.67 -2.37
CA VAL A 41 -4.11 -9.25 -1.05
C VAL A 41 -5.36 -8.94 -0.24
N ASN A 42 -6.09 -10.01 0.05
CA ASN A 42 -7.06 -10.21 1.11
C ASN A 42 -7.76 -8.99 1.73
N GLN A 43 -9.08 -9.06 1.72
CA GLN A 43 -9.96 -8.26 2.56
C GLN A 43 -9.64 -8.53 4.04
N ASN A 44 -8.68 -7.80 4.60
CA ASN A 44 -8.81 -7.25 5.93
C ASN A 44 -7.89 -6.03 6.01
N GLU A 45 -8.47 -4.88 5.66
CA GLU A 45 -7.85 -3.55 5.73
C GLU A 45 -6.58 -3.43 4.88
N LYS A 46 -6.67 -2.71 3.75
CA LYS A 46 -5.50 -2.23 3.00
C LYS A 46 -4.68 -1.33 3.94
N ILE A 47 -3.85 -1.95 4.78
CA ILE A 47 -2.94 -1.30 5.72
C ILE A 47 -1.88 -0.70 4.83
N TYR A 48 -1.87 0.62 4.72
CA TYR A 48 -0.70 1.27 4.15
C TYR A 48 0.48 0.95 5.06
N GLU A 49 1.57 0.46 4.49
CA GLU A 49 2.80 0.33 5.27
C GLU A 49 3.28 1.72 5.67
N ILE A 50 3.66 1.88 6.94
CA ILE A 50 4.12 3.17 7.48
C ILE A 50 5.30 3.75 6.67
N GLU A 51 6.06 2.89 5.98
CA GLU A 51 7.16 3.27 5.10
C GLU A 51 6.68 4.00 3.85
N ASP A 52 5.64 3.50 3.18
CA ASP A 52 5.13 4.12 1.95
C ASP A 52 4.47 5.46 2.26
N VAL A 53 3.75 5.55 3.38
CA VAL A 53 3.17 6.82 3.83
C VAL A 53 4.28 7.82 4.20
N ARG A 54 5.39 7.37 4.82
CA ARG A 54 6.55 8.25 5.07
C ARG A 54 7.16 8.78 3.79
N LYS A 55 7.26 7.96 2.73
CA LYS A 55 7.79 8.41 1.43
C LYS A 55 6.90 9.51 0.85
N ILE A 56 5.59 9.30 0.80
CA ILE A 56 4.62 10.28 0.27
C ILE A 56 4.69 11.61 1.04
N LEU A 57 4.71 11.53 2.38
CA LEU A 57 4.87 12.71 3.23
C LEU A 57 6.21 13.40 3.00
N ALA A 58 7.30 12.65 2.87
CA ALA A 58 8.63 13.22 2.64
C ALA A 58 8.71 13.94 1.29
N ASP A 59 8.12 13.37 0.24
CA ASP A 59 8.09 13.97 -1.10
C ASP A 59 7.29 15.28 -1.09
N LYS A 60 6.11 15.30 -0.45
CA LYS A 60 5.31 16.52 -0.29
C LYS A 60 5.96 17.55 0.65
N SER A 61 6.68 17.11 1.67
CA SER A 61 7.46 17.99 2.54
C SER A 61 8.60 18.67 1.77
N ARG A 62 9.27 17.95 0.86
CA ARG A 62 10.31 18.51 -0.03
C ARG A 62 9.76 19.58 -0.98
N LEU A 63 8.49 19.50 -1.35
CA LEU A 63 7.79 20.52 -2.11
C LEU A 63 7.42 21.77 -1.28
N GLY A 64 7.74 21.79 0.02
CA GLY A 64 7.50 22.93 0.91
C GLY A 64 6.19 22.85 1.70
N HIS A 65 5.47 21.72 1.63
CA HIS A 65 4.20 21.55 2.34
C HIS A 65 4.35 21.03 3.78
N THR A 66 5.55 21.13 4.38
CA THR A 66 5.85 20.63 5.73
C THR A 66 4.90 21.17 6.81
N ALA A 67 4.50 22.44 6.72
CA ALA A 67 3.56 23.05 7.66
C ALA A 67 2.15 22.42 7.55
N LYS A 68 1.65 22.29 6.33
CA LYS A 68 0.32 21.71 6.05
C LYS A 68 0.26 20.21 6.38
N ILE A 69 1.36 19.48 6.18
CA ILE A 69 1.48 18.09 6.62
C ILE A 69 1.40 17.99 8.14
N ARG A 70 2.04 18.91 8.87
CA ARG A 70 2.00 18.94 10.34
C ARG A 70 0.59 19.21 10.87
N GLU A 71 -0.13 20.15 10.25
CA GLU A 71 -1.54 20.43 10.54
C GLU A 71 -2.43 19.21 10.26
N LEU A 72 -2.18 18.47 9.18
CA LEU A 72 -2.89 17.22 8.91
C LEU A 72 -2.60 16.18 10.00
N LEU A 73 -1.34 15.93 10.35
CA LEU A 73 -0.99 15.00 11.43
C LEU A 73 -1.72 15.36 12.74
N GLU A 74 -1.77 16.65 13.10
CA GLU A 74 -2.49 17.14 14.28
C GLU A 74 -4.01 16.97 14.17
N LYS A 75 -4.59 17.15 12.97
CA LYS A 75 -6.01 16.86 12.70
C LYS A 75 -6.36 15.40 12.94
N TYR A 76 -5.43 14.48 12.66
CA TYR A 76 -5.55 13.06 12.99
C TYR A 76 -5.12 12.73 14.44
N GLY A 77 -4.86 13.75 15.27
CA GLY A 77 -4.60 13.61 16.71
C GLY A 77 -3.17 13.24 17.08
N ALA A 78 -2.22 13.32 16.15
CA ALA A 78 -0.87 12.82 16.33
C ALA A 78 0.19 13.85 15.95
N LYS A 79 1.36 13.79 16.59
CA LYS A 79 2.51 14.66 16.20
C LYS A 79 3.41 13.99 15.18
N LYS A 80 3.32 12.65 15.07
CA LYS A 80 4.15 11.83 14.20
C LYS A 80 3.30 10.77 13.51
N LEU A 81 3.72 10.37 12.32
CA LEU A 81 3.08 9.29 11.57
C LEU A 81 3.01 7.96 12.34
N SER A 82 4.00 7.70 13.19
CA SER A 82 4.07 6.50 14.03
C SER A 82 3.07 6.48 15.19
N GLU A 83 2.40 7.59 15.47
CA GLU A 83 1.35 7.70 16.49
C GLU A 83 -0.05 7.62 15.87
N ILE A 84 -0.15 7.54 14.54
CA ILE A 84 -1.43 7.45 13.82
C ILE A 84 -1.74 5.98 13.56
N ASP A 85 -2.98 5.61 13.84
CA ASP A 85 -3.47 4.26 13.57
C ASP A 85 -3.39 3.94 12.07
N PRO A 86 -2.92 2.75 11.68
CA PRO A 86 -2.74 2.39 10.27
C PRO A 86 -4.02 2.47 9.43
N SER A 87 -5.19 2.34 10.08
CA SER A 87 -6.50 2.51 9.45
C SER A 87 -6.72 3.92 8.91
N ASN A 88 -6.09 4.94 9.53
CA ASN A 88 -6.20 6.35 9.14
C ASN A 88 -5.16 6.78 8.09
N TYR A 89 -4.18 5.92 7.76
CA TYR A 89 -3.16 6.24 6.78
C TYR A 89 -3.73 6.50 5.37
N LYS A 90 -4.83 5.82 5.01
CA LYS A 90 -5.48 6.04 3.72
C LYS A 90 -5.94 7.48 3.53
N ASP A 91 -6.63 7.99 4.54
CA ASP A 91 -7.24 9.32 4.49
C ASP A 91 -6.16 10.40 4.59
N LEU A 92 -5.13 10.15 5.41
CA LEU A 92 -3.98 11.05 5.52
C LEU A 92 -3.20 11.14 4.20
N VAL A 93 -2.94 10.01 3.53
CA VAL A 93 -2.28 10.02 2.21
C VAL A 93 -3.12 10.78 1.19
N ALA A 94 -4.43 10.54 1.15
CA ALA A 94 -5.33 11.23 0.23
C ALA A 94 -5.39 12.75 0.47
N ASP A 95 -5.35 13.19 1.73
CA ASP A 95 -5.30 14.61 2.08
C ASP A 95 -3.94 15.23 1.71
N VAL A 96 -2.84 14.47 1.86
CA VAL A 96 -1.48 14.91 1.51
C VAL A 96 -1.24 14.97 0.01
N GLU A 97 -1.82 14.06 -0.76
CA GLU A 97 -1.74 14.09 -2.22
C GLU A 97 -2.43 15.32 -2.83
N LYS A 98 -3.48 15.83 -2.18
CA LYS A 98 -4.22 17.04 -2.59
C LYS A 98 -3.53 18.37 -2.25
N LEU A 99 -2.49 18.34 -1.43
CA LEU A 99 -1.72 19.51 -0.99
C LEU A 99 -0.72 20.01 -2.03
#